data_AF-A0A923XH77-F1
#
_entry.id   AF-A0A923XH77-F1
#
_cell.length_a   1.000
_cell.length_b   1.000
_cell.length_c   1.000
_cell.angle_alpha   90.00
_cell.angle_beta   90.00
_cell.angle_gamma   90.00
#
_symmetry.space_group_name_H-M   'P 1'
#
loop_
_entity.id
_entity.type
_entity.pdbx_description
1 polymer ?
#
loop_
_entity_poly.entity_id
_entity_poly.type
_entity_poly.pdbx_seq_one_letter_code
_entity_poly.pdbx_strand_id
1 'polypeptide(L)'
;MTSRTNVHGLQVATELHRFVEDKVLPGTGVDAATFWKGFDAIVSELAPKNIALLAERDRLQSELDVWHKANPGPIRDLPAYRAFLEKIGYLVPAPAGAKATTTNVDAELALQAGPQLVVPVLNARYALNA
;
A
#
# COMPACT_ATOMS: atom_id res chain seq x y z
N MET A 1 2.86 -28.40 3.47
CA MET A 1 2.31 -27.79 2.25
C MET A 1 0.96 -27.17 2.61
N THR A 2 0.70 -25.93 2.18
CA THR A 2 -0.61 -25.28 2.41
C THR A 2 -1.61 -25.79 1.37
N SER A 3 -2.75 -26.33 1.82
CA SER A 3 -3.86 -26.69 0.93
C SER A 3 -4.39 -25.44 0.22
N ARG A 4 -4.72 -25.56 -1.06
CA ARG A 4 -5.23 -24.46 -1.88
C ARG A 4 -6.53 -24.82 -2.59
N THR A 5 -7.40 -23.83 -2.71
CA THR A 5 -8.62 -23.86 -3.52
C THR A 5 -8.38 -23.03 -4.78
N ASN A 6 -8.63 -23.63 -5.94
CA ASN A 6 -8.56 -22.91 -7.21
C ASN A 6 -9.85 -22.11 -7.40
N VAL A 7 -9.71 -20.81 -7.66
CA VAL A 7 -10.83 -19.92 -7.94
C VAL A 7 -10.42 -18.98 -9.07
N HIS A 8 -11.02 -19.16 -10.25
CA HIS A 8 -10.60 -18.47 -11.48
C HIS A 8 -9.08 -18.65 -11.74
N GLY A 9 -8.33 -17.57 -11.93
CA GLY A 9 -6.88 -17.58 -12.10
C GLY A 9 -6.09 -17.72 -10.81
N LEU A 10 -6.75 -17.73 -9.64
CA LEU A 10 -6.11 -17.74 -8.33
C LEU A 10 -5.98 -19.13 -7.73
N GLN A 11 -4.94 -19.33 -6.93
CA GLN A 11 -4.83 -20.45 -5.99
C GLN A 11 -4.77 -19.89 -4.57
N VAL A 12 -5.94 -19.84 -3.91
CA VAL A 12 -6.10 -19.24 -2.59
C VAL A 12 -5.88 -20.31 -1.52
N ALA A 13 -5.21 -19.98 -0.41
CA ALA A 13 -5.12 -20.90 0.72
C ALA A 13 -6.53 -21.30 1.19
N THR A 14 -6.80 -22.60 1.33
CA THR A 14 -8.16 -23.13 1.61
C THR A 14 -8.74 -22.57 2.91
N GLU A 15 -7.90 -22.26 3.90
CA GLU A 15 -8.32 -21.62 5.15
C GLU A 15 -8.82 -20.20 4.94
N LEU A 16 -8.13 -19.40 4.11
CA LEU A 16 -8.51 -18.03 3.79
C LEU A 16 -9.77 -18.02 2.94
N HIS A 17 -9.85 -18.91 1.94
CA HIS A 17 -11.05 -19.05 1.11
C HIS A 17 -12.29 -19.29 1.97
N ARG A 18 -12.26 -20.30 2.86
CA ARG A 18 -13.39 -20.60 3.76
C ARG A 18 -13.67 -19.47 4.74
N PHE A 19 -12.65 -18.82 5.28
CA PHE A 19 -12.86 -17.66 6.15
C PHE A 19 -13.64 -16.55 5.43
N VAL A 20 -13.28 -16.23 4.19
CA VAL A 20 -13.97 -15.22 3.39
C VAL A 20 -15.42 -15.65 3.12
N GLU A 21 -15.64 -16.87 2.64
CA GLU A 21 -16.97 -17.43 2.33
C GLU A 21 -17.90 -17.50 3.55
N ASP A 22 -17.39 -18.05 4.65
CA ASP A 22 -18.22 -18.45 5.79
C ASP A 22 -18.36 -17.34 6.84
N LYS A 23 -17.40 -16.39 6.90
CA LYS A 23 -17.32 -15.38 7.97
C LYS A 23 -17.34 -13.94 7.48
N VAL A 24 -16.84 -13.64 6.29
CA VAL A 24 -16.70 -12.25 5.81
C VAL A 24 -17.87 -11.85 4.91
N LEU A 25 -18.18 -12.65 3.89
CA LEU A 25 -19.21 -12.31 2.90
C LEU A 25 -20.66 -12.31 3.45
N PRO A 26 -21.07 -13.22 4.35
CA PRO A 26 -22.44 -13.24 4.85
C PRO A 26 -22.83 -11.92 5.51
N GLY A 27 -23.98 -11.35 5.09
CA GLY A 27 -24.49 -10.08 5.62
C GLY A 27 -23.95 -8.81 4.93
N THR A 28 -22.98 -8.93 4.03
CA THR A 28 -22.43 -7.78 3.27
C THR A 28 -23.27 -7.37 2.06
N GLY A 29 -24.15 -8.27 1.58
CA GLY A 29 -24.89 -8.09 0.33
C GLY A 29 -24.09 -8.39 -0.94
N VAL A 30 -22.84 -8.84 -0.82
CA VAL A 30 -21.97 -9.21 -1.95
C VAL A 30 -22.00 -10.72 -2.14
N ASP A 31 -22.31 -11.16 -3.37
CA ASP A 31 -22.23 -12.57 -3.77
C ASP A 31 -20.76 -13.04 -3.91
N ALA A 32 -20.49 -14.28 -3.48
CA ALA A 32 -19.16 -14.87 -3.49
C ALA A 32 -18.57 -15.00 -4.90
N ALA A 33 -19.38 -15.41 -5.89
CA ALA A 33 -18.89 -15.55 -7.26
C ALA A 33 -18.48 -14.19 -7.84
N THR A 34 -19.26 -13.15 -7.55
CA THR A 34 -18.98 -11.76 -7.92
C THR A 34 -17.72 -11.25 -7.24
N PHE A 35 -17.58 -11.49 -5.93
CA PHE A 35 -16.39 -11.11 -5.17
C PHE A 35 -15.12 -11.74 -5.76
N TRP A 36 -15.08 -13.07 -5.91
CA TRP A 36 -13.87 -13.76 -6.35
C TRP A 36 -13.50 -13.45 -7.80
N LYS A 37 -14.48 -13.31 -8.68
CA LYS A 37 -14.24 -12.87 -10.06
C LYS A 37 -13.66 -11.45 -10.09
N GLY A 38 -14.22 -10.54 -9.30
CA GLY A 38 -13.71 -9.16 -9.20
C GLY A 38 -12.30 -9.11 -8.62
N PHE A 39 -12.04 -9.89 -7.57
CA PHE A 39 -10.73 -9.97 -6.94
C PHE A 39 -9.67 -10.54 -7.88
N ASP A 40 -9.96 -11.63 -8.59
CA ASP A 40 -9.08 -12.21 -9.61
C ASP A 40 -8.71 -11.19 -10.71
N ALA A 41 -9.71 -10.46 -11.21
CA ALA A 41 -9.48 -9.42 -12.21
C ALA A 41 -8.57 -8.29 -11.69
N ILE A 42 -8.83 -7.80 -10.47
CA ILE A 42 -8.03 -6.74 -9.84
C ILE A 42 -6.59 -7.21 -9.60
N VAL A 43 -6.39 -8.43 -9.09
CA VAL A 43 -5.06 -8.98 -8.85
C VAL A 43 -4.30 -9.10 -10.17
N SER A 44 -4.94 -9.64 -11.20
CA SER A 44 -4.32 -9.81 -12.52
C SER A 44 -3.94 -8.47 -13.17
N GLU A 45 -4.75 -7.43 -13.01
CA GLU A 45 -4.47 -6.11 -13.58
C GLU A 45 -3.43 -5.31 -12.77
N LEU A 46 -3.54 -5.32 -11.44
CA LEU A 46 -2.78 -4.42 -10.57
C LEU A 46 -1.50 -5.04 -9.99
N ALA A 47 -1.38 -6.37 -9.91
CA ALA A 47 -0.16 -6.99 -9.40
C ALA A 47 1.10 -6.62 -10.21
N PRO A 48 1.09 -6.61 -11.56
CA PRO A 48 2.25 -6.17 -12.34
C PRO A 48 2.62 -4.71 -12.07
N LYS A 49 1.60 -3.83 -11.93
CA LYS A 49 1.82 -2.41 -11.58
C LYS A 49 2.44 -2.27 -10.19
N ASN A 50 1.97 -3.04 -9.21
CA ASN A 50 2.51 -3.03 -7.85
C ASN A 50 3.97 -3.51 -7.82
N ILE A 51 4.28 -4.60 -8.53
CA ILE A 51 5.67 -5.09 -8.67
C ILE A 51 6.57 -4.01 -9.29
N ALA A 52 6.10 -3.32 -10.33
CA ALA A 52 6.84 -2.21 -10.94
C ALA A 52 7.07 -1.05 -9.97
N LEU A 53 6.10 -0.72 -9.10
CA LEU A 53 6.26 0.31 -8.07
C LEU A 53 7.30 -0.09 -7.02
N LEU A 54 7.40 -1.36 -6.64
CA LEU A 54 8.44 -1.84 -5.74
C LEU A 54 9.82 -1.77 -6.41
N ALA A 55 9.92 -2.21 -7.67
CA ALA A 55 11.16 -2.12 -8.43
C ALA A 55 11.62 -0.66 -8.62
N GLU A 56 10.69 0.28 -8.76
CA GLU A 56 11.03 1.71 -8.84
C GLU A 56 11.60 2.24 -7.52
N ARG A 57 11.11 1.77 -6.37
CA ARG A 57 11.71 2.10 -5.06
C ARG A 57 13.14 1.57 -4.98
N ASP A 58 13.37 0.34 -5.40
CA ASP A 58 14.70 -0.28 -5.39
C ASP A 58 15.67 0.46 -6.32
N ARG A 59 15.19 0.87 -7.50
CA ARG A 59 15.96 1.67 -8.46
C ARG A 59 16.35 3.02 -7.85
N LEU A 60 15.40 3.75 -7.27
CA LEU A 60 15.65 5.03 -6.61
C LEU A 60 16.65 4.88 -5.46
N GLN A 61 16.50 3.88 -4.61
CA GLN A 61 17.44 3.61 -3.53
C GLN A 61 18.84 3.29 -4.07
N SER A 62 18.94 2.49 -5.15
CA SER A 62 20.22 2.15 -5.76
C SER A 62 20.93 3.38 -6.34
N GLU A 63 20.20 4.31 -6.96
CA GLU A 63 20.74 5.59 -7.43
C GLU A 63 21.25 6.44 -6.26
N LEU A 64 20.49 6.53 -5.16
CA LEU A 64 20.92 7.22 -3.94
C LEU A 64 22.21 6.61 -3.38
N ASP A 65 22.28 5.27 -3.30
CA ASP A 65 23.45 4.55 -2.80
C ASP A 65 24.68 4.81 -3.66
N VAL A 66 24.53 4.78 -5.00
CA VAL A 66 25.61 5.10 -5.95
C VAL A 66 26.09 6.54 -5.76
N TRP A 67 25.16 7.49 -5.65
CA TRP A 67 25.52 8.89 -5.45
C TRP A 67 26.31 9.09 -4.15
N HIS A 68 25.86 8.51 -3.04
CA HIS A 68 26.54 8.65 -1.74
C HIS A 68 27.87 7.89 -1.67
N LYS A 69 28.02 6.77 -2.39
CA LYS A 69 29.33 6.10 -2.53
C LYS A 69 30.34 6.97 -3.28
N ALA A 70 29.89 7.68 -4.31
CA ALA A 70 30.74 8.60 -5.09
C ALA A 70 31.02 9.93 -4.35
N ASN A 71 30.13 10.33 -3.43
CA ASN A 71 30.20 11.58 -2.67
C ASN A 71 30.20 11.28 -1.16
N PRO A 72 31.30 10.74 -0.60
CA PRO A 72 31.34 10.29 0.78
C PRO A 72 31.28 11.44 1.79
N GLY A 73 30.61 11.20 2.90
CA GLY A 73 30.44 12.18 3.98
C GLY A 73 29.25 13.12 3.74
N PRO A 74 29.19 14.24 4.47
CA PRO A 74 28.08 15.19 4.36
C PRO A 74 27.96 15.79 2.95
N ILE A 75 26.74 16.05 2.50
CA ILE A 75 26.47 16.74 1.22
C ILE A 75 27.00 18.17 1.31
N ARG A 76 28.07 18.47 0.57
CA ARG A 76 28.69 19.82 0.53
C ARG A 76 28.03 20.72 -0.52
N ASP A 77 27.54 20.13 -1.62
CA ASP A 77 26.87 20.83 -2.71
C ASP A 77 25.40 20.41 -2.77
N LEU A 78 24.56 21.15 -2.04
CA LEU A 78 23.12 20.94 -2.01
C LEU A 78 22.44 21.21 -3.37
N PRO A 79 22.78 22.28 -4.13
CA PRO A 79 22.27 22.46 -5.48
C PRO A 79 22.50 21.25 -6.40
N ALA A 80 23.72 20.69 -6.42
CA ALA A 80 24.02 19.51 -7.23
C ALA A 80 23.25 18.27 -6.78
N TYR A 81 23.11 18.05 -5.47
CA TYR A 81 22.34 16.93 -4.94
C TYR A 81 20.85 17.04 -5.30
N ARG A 82 20.26 18.24 -5.17
CA ARG A 82 18.88 18.48 -5.59
C ARG A 82 18.68 18.22 -7.08
N ALA A 83 19.57 18.72 -7.93
CA ALA A 83 19.50 18.50 -9.37
C ALA A 83 19.58 17.00 -9.71
N PHE A 84 20.38 16.23 -8.97
CA PHE A 84 20.41 14.77 -9.08
C PHE A 84 19.08 14.12 -8.68
N LEU A 85 18.48 14.49 -7.55
CA LEU A 85 17.20 13.95 -7.11
C LEU A 85 16.07 14.25 -8.10
N GLU A 86 16.06 15.45 -8.68
CA GLU A 86 15.12 15.83 -9.75
C GLU A 86 15.37 15.01 -11.03
N LYS A 87 16.65 14.83 -11.42
CA LYS A 87 17.03 14.03 -12.59
C LYS A 87 16.60 12.57 -12.50
N ILE A 88 16.72 11.93 -11.33
CA ILE A 88 16.32 10.52 -11.15
C ILE A 88 14.81 10.36 -10.94
N GLY A 89 14.05 11.47 -10.90
CA GLY A 89 12.60 11.46 -10.67
C GLY A 89 12.18 11.28 -9.20
N TYR A 90 13.13 11.38 -8.25
CA TYR A 90 12.82 11.32 -6.82
C TYR A 90 12.10 12.59 -6.36
N LEU A 91 12.60 13.76 -6.77
CA LEU A 91 11.90 15.03 -6.60
C LEU A 91 11.16 15.36 -7.89
N VAL A 92 9.85 15.59 -7.75
CA VAL A 92 8.98 16.00 -8.85
C VAL A 92 8.46 17.41 -8.60
N PRO A 93 8.06 18.16 -9.65
CA PRO A 93 7.43 19.46 -9.49
C PRO A 93 6.21 19.37 -8.56
N ALA A 94 6.12 20.31 -7.61
CA ALA A 94 4.98 20.37 -6.72
C ALA A 94 3.69 20.65 -7.51
N PRO A 95 2.60 19.91 -7.29
CA PRO A 95 1.34 20.16 -7.98
C PRO A 95 0.74 21.50 -7.53
N ALA A 96 0.35 22.34 -8.49
CA ALA A 96 -0.27 23.63 -8.21
C ALA A 96 -1.73 23.46 -7.76
N GLY A 97 -2.09 24.04 -6.62
CA GLY A 97 -3.49 24.19 -6.20
C GLY A 97 -4.23 22.90 -5.84
N ALA A 98 -3.52 21.82 -5.49
CA ALA A 98 -4.14 20.58 -5.04
C ALA A 98 -5.02 20.84 -3.81
N LYS A 99 -6.27 20.36 -3.86
CA LYS A 99 -7.24 20.40 -2.76
C LYS A 99 -7.87 19.03 -2.58
N ALA A 100 -8.00 18.58 -1.34
CA ALA A 100 -8.77 17.39 -1.02
C ALA A 100 -10.27 17.65 -1.29
N THR A 101 -10.96 16.64 -1.83
CA THR A 101 -12.39 16.69 -2.15
C THR A 101 -13.21 15.65 -1.36
N THR A 102 -12.57 14.96 -0.42
CA THR A 102 -13.17 13.85 0.34
C THR A 102 -14.36 14.33 1.17
N THR A 103 -15.47 13.60 1.10
CA THR A 103 -16.70 13.86 1.85
C THR A 103 -17.05 12.65 2.73
N ASN A 104 -17.99 12.83 3.66
CA ASN A 104 -18.47 11.77 4.58
C ASN A 104 -17.35 11.19 5.47
N VAL A 105 -16.54 12.09 6.04
CA VAL A 105 -15.47 11.73 6.98
C VAL A 105 -15.97 11.97 8.41
N ASP A 106 -15.76 11.01 9.29
CA ASP A 106 -16.11 11.13 10.72
C ASP A 106 -15.41 12.32 11.38
N ALA A 107 -16.06 12.91 12.40
CA ALA A 107 -15.60 14.13 13.05
C ALA A 107 -14.25 13.93 13.77
N GLU A 108 -14.00 12.72 14.27
CA GLU A 108 -12.75 12.30 14.92
C GLU A 108 -11.54 12.42 13.98
N LEU A 109 -11.74 12.32 12.67
CA LEU A 109 -10.70 12.51 11.66
C LEU A 109 -10.70 13.92 11.05
N ALA A 110 -11.88 14.52 10.88
CA ALA A 110 -12.02 15.77 10.12
C ALA A 110 -11.96 17.05 10.97
N LEU A 111 -12.43 17.00 12.23
CA LEU A 111 -12.72 18.20 13.03
C LEU A 111 -12.05 18.20 14.40
N GLN A 112 -11.80 17.03 14.98
CA GLN A 112 -11.22 16.91 16.32
C GLN A 112 -9.72 16.61 16.26
N ALA A 113 -8.94 17.32 17.07
CA ALA A 113 -7.55 16.97 17.33
C ALA A 113 -7.46 16.02 18.53
N GLY A 114 -6.70 14.94 18.41
CA GLY A 114 -6.54 13.94 19.46
C GLY A 114 -5.37 12.99 19.21
N PRO A 115 -5.01 12.17 20.21
CA PRO A 115 -4.00 11.13 20.03
C PRO A 115 -4.48 10.03 19.07
N GLN A 116 -3.56 9.44 18.31
CA GLN A 116 -3.81 8.27 17.48
C GLN A 116 -2.99 7.08 18.02
N LEU A 117 -3.69 6.02 18.43
CA LEU A 117 -3.07 4.79 18.90
C LEU A 117 -2.82 3.82 17.74
N VAL A 118 -1.70 3.11 17.79
CA VAL A 118 -1.35 2.06 16.82
C VAL A 118 -1.18 0.74 17.56
N VAL A 119 -2.00 -0.26 17.22
CA VAL A 119 -2.01 -1.59 17.86
C VAL A 119 -1.95 -2.73 16.85
N PRO A 120 -1.39 -3.89 17.23
CA PRO A 120 -1.36 -5.07 16.35
C PRO A 120 -2.72 -5.77 16.33
N VAL A 121 -3.39 -5.76 15.18
CA VAL A 121 -4.72 -6.37 14.99
C VAL A 121 -4.77 -7.87 15.30
N LEU A 122 -3.63 -8.57 15.21
CA LEU A 122 -3.51 -10.00 15.54
C LEU A 122 -3.63 -10.30 17.04
N ASN A 123 -3.53 -9.28 17.90
CA ASN A 123 -3.78 -9.42 19.33
C ASN A 123 -5.14 -8.83 19.69
N ALA A 124 -6.15 -9.70 19.76
CA ALA A 124 -7.52 -9.30 20.08
C ALA A 124 -7.64 -8.52 21.40
N ARG A 125 -6.80 -8.84 22.40
CA ARG A 125 -6.79 -8.10 23.67
C ARG A 125 -6.31 -6.68 23.49
N TYR A 126 -5.29 -6.45 22.66
CA TYR A 126 -4.78 -5.11 22.40
C TYR A 126 -5.74 -4.31 21.53
N ALA A 127 -6.43 -4.95 20.58
CA ALA A 127 -7.47 -4.32 19.79
C ALA A 127 -8.70 -3.93 20.64
N LEU A 128 -9.09 -4.73 21.63
CA LEU A 128 -10.21 -4.41 22.54
C LEU A 128 -9.88 -3.35 23.59
N ASN A 129 -8.60 -3.21 23.95
CA ASN A 129 -8.14 -2.20 24.89
C ASN A 129 -7.89 -0.84 24.22
N ALA A 130 -7.73 -0.83 22.90
CA ALA A 130 -7.55 0.36 22.08
C ALA A 130 -8.89 1.05 21.85
#